data_AF-A0A8H8SDW9-F1
#
_entry.id   AF-A0A8H8SDW9-F1
#
_cell.length_a   1.000
_cell.length_b   1.000
_cell.length_c   1.000
_cell.angle_alpha   90.00
_cell.angle_beta   90.00
_cell.angle_gamma   90.00
#
_symmetry.space_group_name_H-M   'P 1'
#
loop_
_entity.id
_entity.type
_entity.pdbx_description
1 polymer ?
#
loop_
_entity_poly.entity_id
_entity_poly.type
_entity_poly.pdbx_seq_one_letter_code
_entity_poly.pdbx_strand_id
1 'polypeptide(L)'
;MEFEEHYKIHLRTMSTNTPHPATVRSLGGVLDFRLSTRSYPDRSFYFQILGRLLGIVFRSRDREFSSHVVIWDWTTGQKIAQVEFPGGPSSSFSFISEDYFVVARNSNSYDSGSPTEGDTMGRLDVCTLHTKSSKPLSYDEYCVASFTLPTLGKGQGESCLHLRCAPTPTLNSCYVQEDHYSRIYDMAPGSQLLCINIRTSSIISFPFSEPYGTLYIPASSLLDMMAERDIHPQDNENITQVCWSDWANHTSWVDTRDFRMNNERYMFGQRTAAFSAEMGIPAPGYNAIVILDFDERRLKLRRVAGSSAAGDVLSPHPTAAGSEFDMTQHLPVVHDPGCGQQFFQGKNIPQRSYVKTIIELPPNHTDMLNSVMMDNEHSENGYLANI
;
A
#
# COMPACT_ATOMS: atom_id res chain seq x y z
N MET A 1 11.07 -28.69 -13.96
CA MET A 1 10.32 -28.54 -15.22
C MET A 1 10.06 -27.06 -15.38
N GLU A 2 10.35 -26.48 -16.54
CA GLU A 2 10.05 -25.06 -16.80
C GLU A 2 8.74 -24.99 -17.58
N PHE A 3 7.84 -24.11 -17.14
CA PHE A 3 6.59 -23.78 -17.81
C PHE A 3 6.80 -22.45 -18.54
N GLU A 4 6.37 -22.39 -19.79
CA GLU A 4 6.29 -21.14 -20.54
C GLU A 4 4.83 -20.72 -20.62
N GLU A 5 4.51 -19.55 -20.08
CA GLU A 5 3.19 -18.96 -20.16
C GLU A 5 3.17 -17.74 -21.06
N HIS A 6 2.05 -17.58 -21.77
CA HIS A 6 1.84 -16.49 -22.71
C HIS A 6 0.69 -15.61 -22.24
N TYR A 7 1.01 -14.37 -21.89
CA TYR A 7 0.05 -13.35 -21.46
C TYR A 7 -0.18 -12.33 -22.57
N LYS A 8 -1.46 -11.99 -22.76
CA LYS A 8 -1.90 -10.89 -23.64
C LYS A 8 -2.68 -9.88 -22.83
N ILE A 9 -2.10 -8.70 -22.65
CA ILE A 9 -2.71 -7.63 -21.86
C ILE A 9 -3.36 -6.64 -22.83
N HIS A 10 -4.69 -6.61 -22.83
CA HIS A 10 -5.45 -5.73 -23.71
C HIS A 10 -5.68 -4.37 -23.04
N LEU A 11 -5.18 -3.30 -23.66
CA LEU A 11 -5.35 -1.91 -23.24
C LEU A 11 -6.55 -1.33 -23.97
N ARG A 12 -7.68 -1.16 -23.27
CA ARG A 12 -8.95 -0.73 -23.86
C ARG A 12 -9.55 0.46 -23.12
N THR A 13 -10.30 1.28 -23.85
CA THR A 13 -11.10 2.36 -23.26
C THR A 13 -12.37 1.77 -22.66
N MET A 14 -12.64 2.02 -21.37
CA MET A 14 -13.80 1.44 -20.69
C MET A 14 -15.14 1.77 -21.35
N SER A 15 -15.32 3.00 -21.85
CA SER A 15 -16.59 3.45 -22.43
C SER A 15 -16.92 2.81 -23.79
N THR A 16 -15.91 2.44 -24.58
CA THR A 16 -16.09 1.93 -25.95
C THR A 16 -15.64 0.50 -26.12
N ASN A 17 -14.91 -0.05 -25.15
CA ASN A 17 -14.21 -1.33 -25.25
C ASN A 17 -13.30 -1.44 -26.49
N THR A 18 -12.89 -0.32 -27.10
CA THR A 18 -11.95 -0.30 -28.23
C THR A 18 -10.51 -0.20 -27.72
N PRO A 19 -9.49 -0.55 -28.54
CA PRO A 19 -8.10 -0.27 -28.17
C PRO A 19 -7.90 1.17 -27.68
N HIS A 20 -7.16 1.34 -26.58
CA HIS A 20 -7.01 2.63 -25.95
C HIS A 20 -6.28 3.61 -26.89
N PRO A 21 -6.81 4.82 -27.16
CA PRO A 21 -6.33 5.70 -28.23
C PRO A 21 -4.91 6.24 -28.01
N ALA A 22 -4.45 6.26 -26.76
CA ALA A 22 -3.08 6.67 -26.42
C ALA A 22 -2.02 5.58 -26.67
N THR A 23 -2.44 4.35 -27.01
CA THR A 23 -1.48 3.31 -27.40
C THR A 23 -1.01 3.54 -28.84
N VAL A 24 0.27 3.30 -29.12
CA VAL A 24 0.80 3.38 -30.49
C VAL A 24 0.02 2.42 -31.38
N ARG A 25 -0.42 2.89 -32.55
CA ARG A 25 -1.28 2.11 -33.48
C ARG A 25 -0.69 0.74 -33.82
N SER A 26 0.64 0.61 -33.94
CA SER A 26 1.31 -0.65 -34.23
C SER A 26 1.16 -1.71 -33.13
N LEU A 27 0.84 -1.31 -31.90
CA LEU A 27 0.60 -2.24 -30.79
C LEU A 27 -0.80 -2.87 -30.87
N GLY A 28 -1.75 -2.23 -31.58
CA GLY A 28 -3.15 -2.65 -31.59
C GLY A 28 -3.82 -2.66 -30.20
N GLY A 29 -3.21 -1.99 -29.21
CA GLY A 29 -3.62 -2.01 -27.82
C GLY A 29 -3.38 -3.35 -27.11
N VAL A 30 -2.38 -4.15 -27.52
CA VAL A 30 -2.06 -5.43 -26.86
C VAL A 30 -0.58 -5.50 -26.47
N LEU A 31 -0.29 -5.66 -25.18
CA LEU A 31 1.05 -6.01 -24.71
C LEU A 31 1.18 -7.54 -24.69
N ASP A 32 2.21 -8.05 -25.35
CA ASP A 32 2.53 -9.47 -25.42
C ASP A 32 3.68 -9.78 -24.47
N PHE A 33 3.49 -10.75 -23.58
CA PHE A 33 4.49 -11.14 -22.59
C PHE A 33 4.57 -12.65 -22.45
N ARG A 34 5.80 -13.18 -22.50
CA ARG A 34 6.09 -14.58 -22.22
C ARG A 34 6.89 -14.68 -20.94
N LEU A 35 6.41 -15.52 -20.03
CA LEU A 35 7.06 -15.78 -18.76
C LEU A 35 7.46 -17.24 -18.69
N SER A 36 8.76 -17.49 -18.54
CA SER A 36 9.27 -18.80 -18.18
C SER A 36 9.34 -18.88 -16.66
N THR A 37 8.59 -19.78 -16.05
CA THR A 37 8.54 -19.99 -14.59
C THR A 37 8.68 -21.46 -14.24
N ARG A 38 9.18 -21.75 -13.05
CA ARG A 38 9.27 -23.12 -12.50
C ARG A 38 8.05 -23.50 -11.67
N SER A 39 7.18 -22.54 -11.37
CA SER A 39 5.94 -22.73 -10.63
C SER A 39 4.72 -22.66 -11.54
N TYR A 40 3.60 -23.26 -11.10
CA TYR A 40 2.31 -22.85 -11.61
C TYR A 40 2.03 -21.42 -11.17
N PRO A 41 1.88 -20.47 -12.10
CA PRO A 41 1.65 -19.10 -11.73
C PRO A 41 0.28 -18.96 -11.08
N ASP A 42 0.24 -18.01 -10.17
CA ASP A 42 -1.04 -17.59 -9.64
C ASP A 42 -1.79 -16.82 -10.74
N ARG A 43 -3.09 -17.12 -10.87
CA ARG A 43 -3.98 -16.40 -11.79
C ARG A 43 -4.48 -15.08 -11.19
N SER A 44 -4.10 -14.79 -9.94
CA SER A 44 -4.26 -13.46 -9.37
C SER A 44 -3.17 -12.53 -9.90
N PHE A 45 -3.60 -11.38 -10.43
CA PHE A 45 -2.69 -10.33 -10.86
C PHE A 45 -2.92 -9.10 -10.00
N TYR A 46 -1.84 -8.42 -9.68
CA TYR A 46 -1.90 -7.07 -9.14
C TYR A 46 -1.17 -6.16 -10.11
N PHE A 47 -1.80 -5.06 -10.48
CA PHE A 47 -1.23 -4.08 -11.38
C PHE A 47 -1.40 -2.67 -10.84
N GLN A 48 -0.49 -1.79 -11.27
CA GLN A 48 -0.55 -0.37 -10.97
C GLN A 48 -0.23 0.41 -12.25
N ILE A 49 -0.92 1.53 -12.44
CA ILE A 49 -0.64 2.48 -13.52
C ILE A 49 -0.15 3.78 -12.89
N LEU A 50 1.00 4.29 -13.34
CA LEU A 50 1.52 5.60 -12.96
C LEU A 50 1.94 6.35 -14.22
N GLY A 51 1.13 7.34 -14.63
CA GLY A 51 1.34 8.04 -15.91
C GLY A 51 1.37 7.05 -17.08
N ARG A 52 2.48 7.02 -17.82
CA ARG A 52 2.72 6.07 -18.93
C ARG A 52 3.17 4.67 -18.49
N LEU A 53 3.44 4.47 -17.22
CA LEU A 53 3.95 3.20 -16.69
C LEU A 53 2.80 2.27 -16.32
N LEU A 54 2.87 1.02 -16.76
CA LEU A 54 2.02 -0.08 -16.30
C LEU A 54 2.92 -1.14 -15.68
N GLY A 55 2.78 -1.39 -14.39
CA GLY A 55 3.45 -2.49 -13.71
C GLY A 55 2.47 -3.59 -13.38
N ILE A 56 2.87 -4.85 -13.58
CA ILE A 56 2.09 -6.04 -13.23
C ILE A 56 2.96 -7.00 -12.43
N VAL A 57 2.43 -7.53 -11.32
CA VAL A 57 3.03 -8.63 -10.56
C VAL A 57 2.46 -9.95 -11.06
N PHE A 58 3.35 -10.82 -11.49
CA PHE A 58 3.10 -12.23 -11.78
C PHE A 58 3.58 -13.02 -10.57
N ARG A 59 2.64 -13.47 -9.74
CA ARG A 59 2.95 -14.13 -8.47
C ARG A 59 3.22 -15.61 -8.69
N SER A 60 4.21 -16.12 -7.96
CA SER A 60 4.34 -17.56 -7.76
C SER A 60 3.36 -18.03 -6.68
N ARG A 61 2.70 -19.17 -6.91
CA ARG A 61 1.94 -19.86 -5.85
C ARG A 61 2.83 -20.51 -4.81
N ASP A 62 4.02 -20.90 -5.26
CA ASP A 62 5.02 -21.50 -4.41
C ASP A 62 5.91 -20.43 -3.79
N ARG A 63 6.27 -20.63 -2.53
CA ARG A 63 7.18 -19.74 -1.82
C ARG A 63 8.64 -19.99 -2.23
N GLU A 64 8.93 -21.16 -2.78
CA GLU A 64 10.27 -21.54 -3.26
C GLU A 64 10.60 -20.92 -4.61
N PHE A 65 9.59 -20.50 -5.38
CA PHE A 65 9.77 -19.90 -6.70
C PHE A 65 9.55 -18.39 -6.65
N SER A 66 10.30 -17.69 -7.49
CA SER A 66 10.27 -16.24 -7.56
C SER A 66 8.97 -15.71 -8.14
N SER A 67 8.57 -14.54 -7.69
CA SER A 67 7.58 -13.71 -8.36
C SER A 67 8.27 -12.73 -9.30
N HIS A 68 7.53 -12.22 -10.29
CA HIS A 68 8.06 -11.23 -11.23
C HIS A 68 7.23 -9.96 -11.20
N VAL A 69 7.89 -8.81 -11.20
CA VAL A 69 7.28 -7.52 -11.55
C VAL A 69 7.74 -7.16 -12.95
N VAL A 70 6.80 -6.90 -13.84
CA VAL A 70 7.10 -6.45 -15.19
C VAL A 70 6.47 -5.09 -15.41
N ILE A 71 7.26 -4.15 -15.89
CA ILE A 71 6.88 -2.75 -16.04
C ILE A 71 7.06 -2.37 -17.51
N TRP A 72 6.00 -1.82 -18.09
CA TRP A 72 5.97 -1.31 -19.45
C TRP A 72 5.73 0.19 -19.46
N ASP A 73 6.23 0.86 -20.49
CA ASP A 73 5.55 2.02 -21.03
C ASP A 73 4.35 1.49 -21.83
N TRP A 74 3.15 1.62 -21.29
CA TRP A 74 1.95 1.06 -21.93
C TRP A 74 1.53 1.84 -23.17
N THR A 75 2.01 3.09 -23.32
CA THR A 75 1.70 3.92 -24.50
C THR A 75 2.50 3.44 -25.70
N THR A 76 3.79 3.14 -25.51
CA THR A 76 4.70 2.68 -26.58
C THR A 76 4.75 1.16 -26.72
N GLY A 77 4.31 0.43 -25.69
CA GLY A 77 4.45 -1.02 -25.60
C GLY A 77 5.86 -1.49 -25.19
N GLN A 78 6.78 -0.57 -24.91
CA GLN A 78 8.14 -0.92 -24.52
C GLN A 78 8.17 -1.50 -23.11
N LYS A 79 8.76 -2.70 -22.97
CA LYS A 79 9.08 -3.24 -21.64
C LYS A 79 10.26 -2.46 -21.05
N ILE A 80 10.04 -1.79 -19.92
CA ILE A 80 11.04 -0.97 -19.21
C ILE A 80 11.84 -1.86 -18.25
N ALA A 81 11.16 -2.67 -17.45
CA ALA A 81 11.80 -3.52 -16.46
C ALA A 81 11.11 -4.87 -16.36
N GLN A 82 11.91 -5.89 -16.01
CA GLN A 82 11.44 -7.19 -15.59
C GLN A 82 12.31 -7.62 -14.41
N VAL A 83 11.72 -7.63 -13.23
CA VAL A 83 12.43 -7.84 -11.97
C VAL A 83 11.89 -9.11 -11.34
N GLU A 84 12.76 -10.10 -11.22
CA GLU A 84 12.51 -11.32 -10.46
C GLU A 84 12.86 -11.07 -9.00
N PHE A 85 11.99 -11.44 -8.07
CA PHE A 85 12.29 -11.32 -6.64
C PHE A 85 11.76 -12.52 -5.86
N PRO A 86 12.45 -12.92 -4.79
CA PRO A 86 11.96 -13.95 -3.90
C PRO A 86 10.62 -13.53 -3.31
N GLY A 87 9.60 -14.35 -3.51
CA GLY A 87 8.27 -14.06 -2.99
C GLY A 87 7.23 -15.05 -3.50
N GLY A 88 6.34 -15.46 -2.61
CA GLY A 88 5.21 -16.33 -2.92
C GLY A 88 3.91 -15.55 -3.16
N PRO A 89 2.75 -16.06 -2.69
CA PRO A 89 1.44 -15.48 -3.00
C PRO A 89 1.22 -14.06 -2.47
N SER A 90 2.04 -13.61 -1.52
CA SER A 90 1.94 -12.27 -0.92
C SER A 90 2.75 -11.20 -1.66
N SER A 91 3.48 -11.58 -2.72
CA SER A 91 4.29 -10.67 -3.52
C SER A 91 3.49 -9.45 -3.97
N SER A 92 4.08 -8.28 -3.74
CA SER A 92 3.45 -7.00 -3.99
C SER A 92 4.51 -5.95 -4.31
N PHE A 93 4.11 -4.97 -5.12
CA PHE A 93 4.96 -3.85 -5.49
C PHE A 93 4.15 -2.57 -5.46
N SER A 94 4.86 -1.44 -5.49
CA SER A 94 4.21 -0.18 -5.81
C SER A 94 5.15 0.86 -6.39
N PHE A 95 4.69 1.62 -7.38
CA PHE A 95 5.38 2.83 -7.81
C PHE A 95 5.35 3.89 -6.72
N ILE A 96 6.50 4.53 -6.48
CA ILE A 96 6.62 5.69 -5.60
C ILE A 96 6.97 6.97 -6.38
N SER A 97 7.48 6.81 -7.59
CA SER A 97 7.70 7.87 -8.59
C SER A 97 7.78 7.24 -9.99
N GLU A 98 8.01 8.04 -11.02
CA GLU A 98 8.25 7.54 -12.38
C GLU A 98 9.61 6.84 -12.54
N ASP A 99 10.52 7.04 -11.59
CA ASP A 99 11.88 6.52 -11.63
C ASP A 99 12.11 5.38 -10.63
N TYR A 100 11.20 5.22 -9.66
CA TYR A 100 11.34 4.26 -8.57
C TYR A 100 10.05 3.50 -8.25
N PHE A 101 10.22 2.22 -7.92
CA PHE A 101 9.17 1.38 -7.35
C PHE A 101 9.71 0.63 -6.13
N VAL A 102 8.81 0.15 -5.28
CA VAL A 102 9.12 -0.56 -4.04
C VAL A 102 8.56 -1.97 -4.12
N VAL A 103 9.30 -2.93 -3.61
CA VAL A 103 8.87 -4.33 -3.44
C VAL A 103 8.94 -4.68 -1.95
N ALA A 104 7.89 -5.28 -1.41
CA ALA A 104 7.93 -5.82 -0.06
C ALA A 104 8.51 -7.23 -0.06
N ARG A 105 9.48 -7.48 0.82
CA ARG A 105 10.11 -8.79 1.00
C ARG A 105 9.89 -9.29 2.42
N ASN A 106 9.23 -10.44 2.51
CA ASN A 106 9.07 -11.15 3.78
C ASN A 106 10.43 -11.66 4.25
N SER A 107 10.58 -11.88 5.56
CA SER A 107 11.76 -12.60 6.05
C SER A 107 11.65 -14.07 5.65
N ASN A 108 12.65 -14.57 4.92
CA ASN A 108 12.67 -15.97 4.49
C ASN A 108 13.20 -16.82 5.66
N SER A 109 12.33 -17.21 6.59
CA SER A 109 12.71 -18.10 7.70
C SER A 109 12.94 -19.56 7.26
N TYR A 110 12.70 -19.89 6.00
CA TYR A 110 12.75 -21.28 5.51
C TYR A 110 14.17 -21.78 5.23
N ASP A 111 15.09 -20.91 4.79
CA ASP A 111 16.43 -21.35 4.38
C ASP A 111 17.42 -21.52 5.55
N SER A 112 17.16 -20.87 6.69
CA SER A 112 18.14 -20.79 7.80
C SER A 112 17.85 -21.69 9.00
N GLY A 113 16.82 -22.54 8.95
CA GLY A 113 16.35 -23.26 10.13
C GLY A 113 15.60 -22.35 11.11
N SER A 114 15.31 -22.85 12.31
CA SER A 114 14.44 -22.20 13.31
C SER A 114 14.68 -20.68 13.44
N PRO A 115 13.62 -19.85 13.55
CA PRO A 115 13.76 -18.41 13.60
C PRO A 115 14.78 -18.00 14.66
N THR A 116 15.78 -17.22 14.25
CA THR A 116 16.83 -16.79 15.17
C THR A 116 16.41 -15.51 15.89
N GLU A 117 16.89 -15.33 17.13
CA GLU A 117 16.70 -14.06 17.84
C GLU A 117 17.39 -12.94 17.05
N GLY A 118 16.59 -12.12 16.35
CA GLY A 118 17.08 -11.08 15.46
C GLY A 118 16.41 -11.05 14.08
N ASP A 119 15.57 -12.03 13.74
CA ASP A 119 14.86 -12.05 12.46
C ASP A 119 13.95 -10.82 12.33
N THR A 120 14.10 -10.10 11.22
CA THR A 120 13.25 -8.95 10.88
C THR A 120 11.86 -9.40 10.46
N MET A 121 10.87 -8.51 10.52
CA MET A 121 9.57 -8.70 9.85
C MET A 121 9.68 -8.67 8.31
N GLY A 122 10.89 -8.53 7.77
CA GLY A 122 11.16 -8.33 6.36
C GLY A 122 11.70 -6.93 6.09
N ARG A 123 11.53 -6.47 4.85
CA ARG A 123 12.10 -5.21 4.36
C ARG A 123 11.37 -4.69 3.14
N LEU A 124 11.62 -3.43 2.81
CA LEU A 124 11.16 -2.78 1.58
C LEU A 124 12.37 -2.47 0.71
N ASP A 125 12.42 -3.08 -0.46
CA ASP A 125 13.49 -2.85 -1.41
C ASP A 125 13.00 -1.82 -2.43
N VAL A 126 13.71 -0.70 -2.52
CA VAL A 126 13.46 0.36 -3.51
C VAL A 126 14.32 0.10 -4.73
N CYS A 127 13.64 -0.01 -5.87
CA CYS A 127 14.25 -0.34 -7.15
C CYS A 127 14.12 0.83 -8.14
N THR A 128 15.15 1.01 -8.96
CA THR A 128 15.18 2.02 -10.03
C THR A 128 14.61 1.48 -11.34
N LEU A 129 14.00 2.34 -12.15
CA LEU A 129 13.57 2.05 -13.53
C LEU A 129 14.58 2.52 -14.58
N HIS A 130 15.60 3.29 -14.17
CA HIS A 130 16.67 3.70 -15.06
C HIS A 130 17.70 2.58 -15.19
N THR A 131 17.57 1.78 -16.25
CA THR A 131 18.59 0.79 -16.59
C THR A 131 19.25 1.17 -17.90
N LYS A 132 20.59 1.31 -17.88
CA LYS A 132 21.39 1.57 -19.08
C LYS A 132 21.56 0.32 -19.95
N SER A 133 21.09 -0.84 -19.48
CA SER A 133 21.32 -2.13 -20.10
C SER A 133 20.09 -2.58 -20.90
N SER A 134 20.33 -2.99 -22.14
CA SER A 134 19.33 -3.65 -22.97
C SER A 134 19.11 -5.12 -22.58
N LYS A 135 19.87 -5.66 -21.61
CA LYS A 135 19.77 -7.04 -21.15
C LYS A 135 18.86 -7.14 -19.91
N PRO A 136 18.19 -8.29 -19.70
CA PRO A 136 17.53 -8.57 -18.43
C PRO A 136 18.55 -8.47 -17.30
N LEU A 137 18.34 -7.55 -16.39
CA LEU A 137 19.17 -7.36 -15.21
C LEU A 137 18.67 -8.27 -14.09
N SER A 138 19.60 -8.72 -13.25
CA SER A 138 19.33 -9.37 -11.99
C SER A 138 18.65 -8.41 -11.01
N TYR A 139 17.96 -8.97 -10.00
CA TYR A 139 17.28 -8.18 -8.98
C TYR A 139 18.18 -7.11 -8.33
N ASP A 140 19.40 -7.52 -7.98
CA ASP A 140 20.36 -6.69 -7.25
C ASP A 140 20.82 -5.49 -8.08
N GLU A 141 20.73 -5.58 -9.42
CA GLU A 141 21.04 -4.47 -10.32
C GLU A 141 19.92 -3.43 -10.40
N TYR A 142 18.70 -3.74 -9.95
CA TYR A 142 17.61 -2.77 -9.85
C TYR A 142 17.50 -2.16 -8.45
N CYS A 143 17.84 -2.92 -7.41
CA CYS A 143 17.67 -2.49 -6.02
C CYS A 143 18.75 -1.46 -5.64
N VAL A 144 18.33 -0.26 -5.24
CA VAL A 144 19.25 0.83 -4.85
C VAL A 144 19.25 1.06 -3.33
N ALA A 145 18.16 0.74 -2.65
CA ALA A 145 18.04 0.88 -1.21
C ALA A 145 17.15 -0.22 -0.62
N SER A 146 17.43 -0.62 0.63
CA SER A 146 16.63 -1.59 1.37
C SER A 146 16.33 -1.07 2.77
N PHE A 147 15.04 -0.90 3.07
CA PHE A 147 14.54 -0.38 4.33
C PHE A 147 14.08 -1.54 5.20
N THR A 148 14.83 -1.84 6.25
CA THR A 148 14.50 -2.96 7.14
C THR A 148 13.31 -2.62 8.02
N LEU A 149 12.40 -3.58 8.18
CA LEU A 149 11.30 -3.53 9.14
C LEU A 149 11.82 -3.94 10.54
N PRO A 150 11.09 -3.65 11.62
CA PRO A 150 11.48 -4.06 12.97
C PRO A 150 11.72 -5.58 13.08
N THR A 151 12.47 -5.98 14.09
CA THR A 151 12.62 -7.38 14.50
C THR A 151 11.31 -7.96 15.01
N LEU A 152 11.02 -9.20 14.62
CA LEU A 152 9.89 -9.96 15.17
C LEU A 152 10.05 -10.18 16.67
N GLY A 153 8.93 -10.17 17.38
CA GLY A 153 8.92 -10.48 18.81
C GLY A 153 9.26 -11.96 19.08
N LYS A 154 9.82 -12.26 20.26
CA LYS A 154 10.03 -13.67 20.67
C LYS A 154 8.71 -14.44 20.59
N GLY A 155 8.71 -15.56 19.86
CA GLY A 155 7.54 -16.41 19.66
C GLY A 155 6.61 -16.03 18.50
N GLN A 156 6.91 -14.93 17.80
CA GLN A 156 6.29 -14.64 16.51
C GLN A 156 6.99 -15.47 15.43
N GLY A 157 6.18 -16.04 14.54
CA GLY A 157 6.61 -16.78 13.37
C GLY A 157 6.68 -15.89 12.15
N GLU A 158 6.18 -16.41 11.04
CA GLU A 158 6.29 -15.75 9.74
C GLU A 158 5.54 -14.42 9.69
N SER A 159 6.14 -13.47 8.97
CA SER A 159 5.51 -12.22 8.60
C SER A 159 5.08 -12.27 7.14
N CYS A 160 3.86 -11.81 6.90
CA CYS A 160 3.31 -11.60 5.56
C CYS A 160 3.15 -10.09 5.35
N LEU A 161 3.95 -9.55 4.44
CA LEU A 161 3.91 -8.17 4.03
C LEU A 161 3.14 -8.06 2.72
N HIS A 162 2.15 -7.17 2.71
CA HIS A 162 1.42 -6.85 1.50
C HIS A 162 1.40 -5.34 1.28
N LEU A 163 2.19 -4.90 0.31
CA LEU A 163 2.36 -3.51 -0.09
C LEU A 163 1.24 -3.07 -1.01
N ARG A 164 0.75 -1.85 -0.77
CA ARG A 164 -0.25 -1.19 -1.58
C ARG A 164 0.04 0.30 -1.67
N CYS A 165 -0.36 0.87 -2.80
CA CYS A 165 -0.49 2.31 -2.97
C CYS A 165 -1.61 2.53 -3.98
N ALA A 166 -2.41 3.58 -3.79
CA ALA A 166 -3.21 4.07 -4.90
C ALA A 166 -2.41 5.19 -5.57
N PRO A 167 -1.97 4.99 -6.83
CA PRO A 167 -1.44 6.10 -7.58
C PRO A 167 -2.57 7.13 -7.69
N THR A 168 -2.27 8.38 -7.38
CA THR A 168 -3.20 9.46 -7.69
C THR A 168 -3.47 9.43 -9.18
N PRO A 169 -4.74 9.52 -9.65
CA PRO A 169 -4.98 9.80 -11.06
C PRO A 169 -4.32 11.13 -11.39
N THR A 170 -3.15 11.08 -12.04
CA THR A 170 -2.48 12.26 -12.55
C THR A 170 -3.21 12.66 -13.81
N LEU A 171 -3.94 13.78 -13.76
CA LEU A 171 -4.70 14.31 -14.89
C LEU A 171 -3.80 14.73 -16.08
N ASN A 172 -2.47 14.69 -15.94
CA ASN A 172 -1.57 15.55 -16.72
C ASN A 172 -0.69 14.90 -17.79
N SER A 173 -0.74 13.59 -18.09
CA SER A 173 0.27 13.04 -19.02
C SER A 173 -0.15 12.95 -20.50
N CYS A 174 -1.44 12.97 -20.86
CA CYS A 174 -1.83 12.66 -22.24
C CYS A 174 -2.70 13.68 -22.96
N TYR A 175 -3.35 14.61 -22.26
CA TYR A 175 -4.26 15.55 -22.91
C TYR A 175 -4.15 16.95 -22.29
N VAL A 176 -3.65 17.87 -23.11
CA VAL A 176 -3.84 19.32 -23.06
C VAL A 176 -2.85 20.14 -22.21
N GLN A 177 -2.08 20.91 -22.96
CA GLN A 177 -1.13 21.94 -22.61
C GLN A 177 -1.87 23.28 -22.36
N GLU A 178 -2.91 23.29 -21.52
CA GLU A 178 -3.64 24.51 -21.16
C GLU A 178 -3.38 24.84 -19.68
N ASP A 179 -2.76 26.01 -19.45
CA ASP A 179 -2.56 26.73 -18.19
C ASP A 179 -3.03 26.02 -16.91
N HIS A 180 -2.19 25.10 -16.43
CA HIS A 180 -2.46 24.28 -15.24
C HIS A 180 -2.27 25.06 -13.95
N TYR A 181 -3.33 25.71 -13.49
CA TYR A 181 -3.47 25.98 -12.06
C TYR A 181 -3.64 24.64 -11.35
N SER A 182 -2.68 24.28 -10.48
CA SER A 182 -2.80 23.13 -9.58
C SER A 182 -4.14 23.25 -8.85
N ARG A 183 -5.07 22.33 -9.17
CA ARG A 183 -6.35 22.27 -8.48
C ARG A 183 -6.10 21.84 -7.04
N ILE A 184 -6.99 22.22 -6.13
CA ILE A 184 -6.92 21.85 -4.71
C ILE A 184 -6.83 20.31 -4.50
N TYR A 185 -7.26 19.53 -5.50
CA TYR A 185 -7.24 18.07 -5.49
C TYR A 185 -6.07 17.46 -6.28
N ASP A 186 -5.25 18.26 -6.96
CA ASP A 186 -4.07 17.76 -7.66
C ASP A 186 -3.00 17.46 -6.62
N MET A 187 -2.63 16.18 -6.52
CA MET A 187 -1.60 15.76 -5.58
C MET A 187 -0.26 15.76 -6.27
N ALA A 188 0.71 16.46 -5.67
CA ALA A 188 2.06 16.49 -6.17
C ALA A 188 2.61 15.05 -6.27
N PRO A 189 3.40 14.74 -7.31
CA PRO A 189 4.21 13.52 -7.34
C PRO A 189 4.94 13.34 -6.00
N GLY A 190 4.92 12.13 -5.43
CA GLY A 190 5.47 11.85 -4.10
C GLY A 190 4.53 12.05 -2.91
N SER A 191 3.35 12.67 -3.09
CA SER A 191 2.32 12.77 -2.02
C SER A 191 1.53 11.47 -1.80
N GLN A 192 2.00 10.37 -2.39
CA GLN A 192 1.36 9.07 -2.31
C GLN A 192 1.66 8.41 -0.96
N LEU A 193 0.70 7.66 -0.45
CA LEU A 193 0.84 6.91 0.80
C LEU A 193 0.97 5.43 0.47
N LEU A 194 2.14 4.87 0.80
CA LEU A 194 2.33 3.43 0.84
C LEU A 194 1.67 2.87 2.09
N CYS A 195 1.01 1.73 1.93
CA CYS A 195 0.42 0.96 3.00
C CYS A 195 1.00 -0.44 2.96
N ILE A 196 1.50 -0.92 4.09
CA ILE A 196 1.96 -2.29 4.24
C ILE A 196 1.07 -2.95 5.26
N ASN A 197 0.26 -3.89 4.80
CA ASN A 197 -0.44 -4.78 5.71
C ASN A 197 0.56 -5.80 6.22
N ILE A 198 0.73 -5.85 7.53
CA ILE A 198 1.61 -6.79 8.21
C ILE A 198 0.73 -7.78 8.94
N ARG A 199 0.81 -9.06 8.55
CA ARG A 199 0.27 -10.18 9.33
C ARG A 199 1.45 -10.93 9.94
N THR A 200 1.37 -11.26 11.21
CA THR A 200 2.32 -12.20 11.81
C THR A 200 1.56 -13.44 12.28
N SER A 201 2.16 -14.62 12.13
CA SER A 201 1.65 -15.84 12.77
C SER A 201 2.31 -16.00 14.14
N SER A 202 1.56 -16.48 15.15
CA SER A 202 2.15 -16.87 16.44
C SER A 202 2.43 -18.37 16.42
N ILE A 203 3.64 -18.78 16.76
CA ILE A 203 4.00 -20.21 16.85
C ILE A 203 3.45 -20.82 18.15
N ILE A 204 3.26 -20.00 19.19
CA ILE A 204 3.11 -20.47 20.59
C ILE A 204 1.64 -20.49 21.04
N SER A 205 0.73 -19.75 20.40
CA SER A 205 -0.64 -19.56 20.92
C SER A 205 -1.72 -20.07 19.96
N PHE A 206 -2.52 -21.03 20.45
CA PHE A 206 -3.79 -21.45 19.86
C PHE A 206 -4.95 -20.95 20.75
N PRO A 207 -6.02 -20.34 20.23
CA PRO A 207 -6.29 -20.06 18.81
C PRO A 207 -5.32 -19.04 18.23
N PHE A 208 -5.03 -19.16 16.93
CA PHE A 208 -4.15 -18.25 16.22
C PHE A 208 -4.75 -16.84 16.21
N SER A 209 -4.44 -16.01 17.19
CA SER A 209 -4.64 -14.57 17.04
C SER A 209 -3.49 -14.08 16.17
N GLU A 210 -3.75 -13.82 14.90
CA GLU A 210 -2.78 -13.19 14.00
C GLU A 210 -2.74 -11.69 14.34
N PRO A 211 -1.64 -11.16 14.89
CA PRO A 211 -1.49 -9.74 14.98
C PRO A 211 -1.57 -9.15 13.57
N TYR A 212 -2.56 -8.28 13.35
CA TYR A 212 -2.81 -7.61 12.09
C TYR A 212 -2.76 -6.09 12.26
N GLY A 213 -1.87 -5.44 11.53
CA GLY A 213 -1.82 -3.99 11.49
C GLY A 213 -1.33 -3.49 10.15
N THR A 214 -1.42 -2.18 9.98
CA THR A 214 -0.99 -1.51 8.77
C THR A 214 0.03 -0.43 9.09
N LEU A 215 1.16 -0.52 8.41
CA LEU A 215 2.16 0.52 8.41
C LEU A 215 1.91 1.47 7.23
N TYR A 216 1.73 2.75 7.53
CA TYR A 216 1.55 3.81 6.54
C TYR A 216 2.84 4.60 6.40
N ILE A 217 3.31 4.76 5.16
CA ILE A 217 4.59 5.39 4.83
C ILE A 217 4.37 6.33 3.65
N PRO A 218 4.59 7.64 3.82
CA PRO A 218 4.58 8.55 2.68
C PRO A 218 5.73 8.22 1.72
N ALA A 219 5.42 8.09 0.44
CA ALA A 219 6.40 7.79 -0.59
C ALA A 219 7.53 8.83 -0.61
N SER A 220 7.20 10.12 -0.41
CA SER A 220 8.18 11.19 -0.29
C SER A 220 9.22 10.93 0.79
N SER A 221 8.86 10.35 1.94
CA SER A 221 9.81 10.09 3.01
C SER A 221 10.89 9.07 2.60
N LEU A 222 10.54 8.06 1.80
CA LEU A 222 11.54 7.13 1.26
C LEU A 222 12.47 7.84 0.26
N LEU A 223 11.90 8.66 -0.62
CA LEU A 223 12.66 9.41 -1.62
C LEU A 223 13.57 10.47 -0.99
N ASP A 224 13.09 11.20 0.02
CA ASP A 224 13.85 12.21 0.75
C ASP A 224 15.06 11.56 1.44
N MET A 225 14.86 10.43 2.12
CA MET A 225 15.97 9.69 2.76
C MET A 225 16.98 9.15 1.74
N MET A 226 16.52 8.76 0.55
CA MET A 226 17.43 8.36 -0.53
C MET A 226 18.25 9.54 -1.04
N ALA A 227 17.62 10.69 -1.22
CA ALA A 227 18.30 11.91 -1.63
C ALA A 227 19.31 12.40 -0.57
N GLU A 228 18.95 12.36 0.72
CA GLU A 228 19.83 12.74 1.84
C GLU A 228 21.08 11.85 1.97
N ARG A 229 20.99 10.60 1.48
CA ARG A 229 22.11 9.64 1.47
C ARG A 229 22.84 9.60 0.12
N ASP A 230 22.56 10.54 -0.78
CA ASP A 230 23.09 10.61 -2.14
C ASP A 230 22.94 9.28 -2.93
N ILE A 231 21.82 8.57 -2.71
CA ILE A 231 21.53 7.31 -3.41
C ILE A 231 20.99 7.63 -4.80
N HIS A 232 21.85 7.54 -5.82
CA HIS A 232 21.45 7.79 -7.19
C HIS A 232 21.11 6.50 -7.95
N PRO A 233 20.18 6.56 -8.93
CA PRO A 233 19.84 5.43 -9.82
C PRO A 233 21.01 4.81 -10.60
N GLN A 234 22.14 5.51 -10.66
CA GLN A 234 23.31 5.09 -11.43
C GLN A 234 24.35 4.36 -10.56
N ASP A 235 24.22 4.44 -9.24
CA ASP A 235 25.19 3.92 -8.28
C ASP A 235 24.77 2.51 -7.82
N ASN A 236 24.65 1.59 -8.78
CA ASN A 236 24.14 0.23 -8.52
C ASN A 236 25.21 -0.72 -7.95
N GLU A 237 26.36 -0.20 -7.51
CA GLU A 237 27.45 -1.07 -7.01
C GLU A 237 27.16 -1.62 -5.61
N ASN A 238 26.36 -0.93 -4.79
CA ASN A 238 26.01 -1.38 -3.44
C ASN A 238 24.58 -0.99 -3.05
N ILE A 239 23.78 -1.98 -2.61
CA ILE A 239 22.45 -1.74 -2.06
C ILE A 239 22.58 -1.04 -0.70
N THR A 240 22.11 0.20 -0.62
CA THR A 240 22.17 0.95 0.64
C THR A 240 21.16 0.39 1.65
N GLN A 241 21.64 -0.09 2.79
CA GLN A 241 20.78 -0.58 3.87
C GLN A 241 20.36 0.58 4.78
N VAL A 242 19.06 0.69 5.05
CA VAL A 242 18.46 1.68 5.95
C VAL A 242 17.81 0.93 7.12
N CYS A 243 18.37 1.09 8.31
CA CYS A 243 17.89 0.40 9.51
C CYS A 243 16.57 0.98 9.99
N TRP A 244 15.66 0.14 10.52
CA TRP A 244 14.37 0.58 11.09
C TRP A 244 14.47 1.83 11.98
N SER A 245 15.49 1.89 12.86
CA SER A 245 15.74 3.04 13.74
C SER A 245 15.87 4.38 13.03
N ASP A 246 16.33 4.37 11.79
CA ASP A 246 16.66 5.56 11.03
C ASP A 246 15.42 6.16 10.36
N TRP A 247 14.40 5.34 10.11
CA TRP A 247 13.24 5.75 9.32
C TRP A 247 11.88 5.52 9.97
N ALA A 248 11.82 4.84 11.13
CA ALA A 248 10.58 4.56 11.86
C ALA A 248 9.75 5.82 12.18
N ASN A 249 10.41 6.94 12.46
CA ASN A 249 9.79 8.25 12.74
C ASN A 249 8.99 8.82 11.56
N HIS A 250 9.25 8.36 10.33
CA HIS A 250 8.50 8.76 9.13
C HIS A 250 7.25 7.91 8.88
N THR A 251 7.02 6.89 9.70
CA THR A 251 5.94 5.92 9.52
C THR A 251 4.84 6.10 10.56
N SER A 252 3.62 5.67 10.22
CA SER A 252 2.48 5.60 11.16
C SER A 252 1.97 4.17 11.25
N TRP A 253 1.87 3.63 12.45
CA TRP A 253 1.22 2.34 12.70
C TRP A 253 -0.24 2.54 13.02
N VAL A 254 -1.08 1.70 12.43
CA VAL A 254 -2.51 1.64 12.76
C VAL A 254 -2.85 0.18 12.99
N ASP A 255 -3.41 -0.10 14.15
CA ASP A 255 -4.03 -1.41 14.39
C ASP A 255 -5.30 -1.50 13.57
N THR A 256 -5.36 -2.53 12.74
CA THR A 256 -6.46 -2.73 11.81
C THR A 256 -7.27 -3.97 12.12
N ARG A 257 -7.15 -4.53 13.33
CA ARG A 257 -7.97 -5.65 13.80
C ARG A 257 -9.45 -5.29 13.87
N ASP A 258 -9.77 -4.07 14.29
CA ASP A 258 -11.15 -3.60 14.44
C ASP A 258 -11.79 -3.13 13.12
N PHE A 259 -11.02 -3.18 12.02
CA PHE A 259 -11.51 -2.82 10.71
C PHE A 259 -11.56 -4.08 9.85
N ARG A 260 -12.66 -4.28 9.10
CA ARG A 260 -12.66 -5.17 7.94
C ARG A 260 -11.85 -4.49 6.83
N MET A 261 -10.56 -4.35 7.06
CA MET A 261 -9.58 -3.84 6.12
C MET A 261 -9.05 -4.96 5.21
N ASN A 262 -9.87 -5.99 4.98
CA ASN A 262 -9.62 -7.00 3.98
C ASN A 262 -9.74 -6.31 2.63
N ASN A 263 -8.58 -5.96 2.09
CA ASN A 263 -8.33 -5.64 0.70
C ASN A 263 -9.09 -4.47 0.03
N GLU A 264 -10.04 -3.83 0.70
CA GLU A 264 -10.84 -2.74 0.14
C GLU A 264 -10.56 -1.43 0.89
N ARG A 265 -9.59 -0.67 0.38
CA ARG A 265 -9.29 0.68 0.86
C ARG A 265 -9.36 1.64 -0.29
N TYR A 266 -10.09 2.72 -0.09
CA TYR A 266 -9.96 3.88 -0.94
C TYR A 266 -8.80 4.72 -0.43
N MET A 267 -7.72 4.78 -1.20
CA MET A 267 -6.59 5.64 -0.91
C MET A 267 -6.59 6.82 -1.88
N PHE A 268 -6.45 8.02 -1.33
CA PHE A 268 -6.32 9.25 -2.10
C PHE A 268 -5.27 10.13 -1.45
N GLY A 269 -4.06 10.06 -1.98
CA GLY A 269 -2.89 10.79 -1.48
C GLY A 269 -2.50 10.32 -0.11
N GLN A 270 -2.50 11.24 0.84
CA GLN A 270 -2.22 10.99 2.26
C GLN A 270 -3.46 10.64 3.08
N ARG A 271 -4.56 10.24 2.42
CA ARG A 271 -5.77 9.76 3.08
C ARG A 271 -6.07 8.34 2.67
N THR A 272 -6.59 7.59 3.63
CA THR A 272 -7.17 6.27 3.41
C THR A 272 -8.54 6.25 4.05
N ALA A 273 -9.50 5.59 3.41
CA ALA A 273 -10.81 5.31 3.95
C ALA A 273 -11.03 3.80 3.92
N ALA A 274 -11.59 3.28 5.00
CA ALA A 274 -11.97 1.89 5.12
C ALA A 274 -13.29 1.76 5.88
N PHE A 275 -13.95 0.63 5.68
CA PHE A 275 -15.15 0.28 6.42
C PHE A 275 -14.77 -0.40 7.74
N SER A 276 -15.37 0.06 8.84
CA SER A 276 -15.30 -0.61 10.13
C SER A 276 -16.59 -1.40 10.32
N ALA A 277 -16.43 -2.71 10.47
CA ALA A 277 -17.47 -3.61 10.93
C ALA A 277 -16.92 -4.31 12.15
N GLU A 278 -17.48 -4.01 13.32
CA GLU A 278 -17.04 -4.60 14.58
C GLU A 278 -17.27 -6.13 14.52
N MET A 279 -16.19 -6.90 14.46
CA MET A 279 -16.24 -8.35 14.38
C MET A 279 -16.23 -8.93 15.81
N GLY A 280 -17.29 -9.65 16.18
CA GLY A 280 -17.22 -10.60 17.30
C GLY A 280 -18.10 -10.29 18.51
N ILE A 281 -18.76 -9.14 18.55
CA ILE A 281 -19.89 -8.93 19.45
C ILE A 281 -21.07 -8.51 18.57
N PRO A 282 -22.21 -9.20 18.60
CA PRO A 282 -23.43 -8.74 17.97
C PRO A 282 -23.99 -7.55 18.75
N ALA A 283 -23.20 -6.48 18.85
CA ALA A 283 -23.69 -5.18 19.20
C ALA A 283 -24.37 -4.63 17.93
N PRO A 284 -25.69 -4.39 17.95
CA PRO A 284 -26.35 -3.80 16.81
C PRO A 284 -25.80 -2.38 16.58
N GLY A 285 -25.16 -2.13 15.43
CA GLY A 285 -25.42 -0.87 14.74
C GLY A 285 -24.27 0.06 14.36
N TYR A 286 -22.98 -0.27 14.48
CA TYR A 286 -21.94 0.66 14.04
C TYR A 286 -21.22 0.18 12.79
N ASN A 287 -21.85 0.43 11.65
CA ASN A 287 -21.15 0.49 10.37
C ASN A 287 -20.61 1.90 10.24
N ALA A 288 -19.30 2.03 10.21
CA ALA A 288 -18.69 3.34 10.09
C ALA A 288 -17.66 3.36 8.98
N ILE A 289 -17.57 4.50 8.30
CA ILE A 289 -16.44 4.79 7.44
C ILE A 289 -15.37 5.43 8.31
N VAL A 290 -14.20 4.81 8.35
CA VAL A 290 -13.04 5.31 9.07
C VAL A 290 -12.08 5.93 8.06
N ILE A 291 -11.88 7.23 8.19
CA ILE A 291 -10.94 7.99 7.37
C ILE A 291 -9.71 8.30 8.23
N LEU A 292 -8.54 7.90 7.74
CA LEU A 292 -7.26 8.23 8.33
C LEU A 292 -6.57 9.26 7.43
N ASP A 293 -6.17 10.40 8.02
CA ASP A 293 -5.50 11.50 7.32
C ASP A 293 -4.10 11.71 7.90
N PHE A 294 -3.09 11.54 7.05
CA PHE A 294 -1.66 11.59 7.39
C PHE A 294 -0.99 12.89 6.97
N ASP A 295 -1.74 13.87 6.44
CA ASP A 295 -1.21 15.17 6.01
C ASP A 295 -0.82 16.04 7.20
N GLU A 296 0.49 16.29 7.33
CA GLU A 296 1.05 17.10 8.41
C GLU A 296 0.53 18.53 8.47
N ARG A 297 0.23 19.14 7.31
CA ARG A 297 -0.27 20.52 7.28
C ARG A 297 -1.66 20.57 7.91
N ARG A 298 -2.51 19.61 7.56
CA ARG A 298 -3.86 19.48 8.15
C ARG A 298 -3.81 19.12 9.63
N LEU A 299 -2.85 18.27 10.03
CA LEU A 299 -2.59 17.95 11.44
C LEU A 299 -2.20 19.19 12.25
N LYS A 300 -1.30 20.03 11.72
CA LYS A 300 -0.87 21.29 12.36
C LYS A 300 -2.03 22.27 12.52
N LEU A 301 -2.83 22.47 11.47
CA LEU A 301 -4.00 23.36 11.52
C LEU A 301 -5.02 22.95 12.58
N ARG A 302 -5.29 21.64 12.73
CA ARG A 302 -6.22 21.13 13.75
C ARG A 302 -5.71 21.32 15.18
N ARG A 303 -4.40 21.16 15.41
CA ARG A 303 -3.80 21.42 16.74
C ARG A 303 -3.98 22.88 17.15
N VAL A 304 -3.80 23.82 16.23
CA VAL A 304 -4.03 25.25 16.49
C VAL A 304 -5.50 25.54 16.79
N ALA A 305 -6.42 25.00 15.99
CA ALA A 305 -7.86 25.19 16.20
C ALA A 305 -8.35 24.59 17.55
N GLY A 306 -7.91 23.38 17.90
CA GLY A 306 -8.28 22.73 19.15
C GLY A 306 -7.73 23.42 20.39
N SER A 307 -6.52 23.98 20.32
CA SER A 307 -5.93 24.77 21.42
C SER A 307 -6.68 26.08 21.66
N SER A 308 -7.26 26.69 20.62
CA SER A 308 -8.06 27.91 20.76
C SER A 308 -9.43 27.64 21.38
N ALA A 309 -10.07 26.53 21.02
CA ALA A 309 -11.38 26.17 21.56
C ALA A 309 -11.34 25.77 23.05
N ALA A 310 -10.21 25.24 23.52
CA ALA A 310 -10.02 24.90 24.93
C ALA A 310 -9.78 26.13 25.84
N GLY A 311 -9.49 27.31 25.27
CA GLY A 311 -9.21 28.54 26.02
C GLY A 311 -10.42 29.42 26.34
N ASP A 312 -11.54 29.23 25.64
CA ASP A 312 -12.72 30.12 25.71
C ASP A 312 -13.98 29.47 26.34
N VAL A 313 -13.80 28.46 27.20
CA VAL A 313 -14.93 27.90 27.98
C VAL A 313 -15.26 28.81 29.17
N LEU A 314 -15.88 29.95 28.89
CA LEU A 314 -16.68 30.71 29.85
C LEU A 314 -18.18 30.45 29.56
N SER A 315 -18.78 29.64 30.44
CA SER A 315 -20.21 29.45 30.77
C SER A 315 -21.26 29.31 29.64
N PRO A 316 -22.07 28.23 29.63
CA PRO A 316 -23.13 28.05 28.64
C PRO A 316 -24.40 28.85 29.01
N HIS A 317 -24.89 29.65 28.06
CA HIS A 317 -26.31 30.04 28.00
C HIS A 317 -27.09 28.98 27.20
N PRO A 318 -28.30 28.59 27.63
CA PRO A 318 -29.12 27.65 26.89
C PRO A 318 -29.94 28.40 25.83
N THR A 319 -29.79 28.02 24.56
CA THR A 319 -30.76 28.35 23.52
C THR A 319 -31.02 27.13 22.66
N ALA A 320 -32.31 26.88 22.43
CA ALA A 320 -32.87 25.66 21.88
C ALA A 320 -33.08 25.71 20.35
N ALA A 321 -33.19 24.51 19.79
CA ALA A 321 -33.92 24.10 18.59
C ALA A 321 -33.29 24.39 17.20
N GLY A 322 -32.72 23.32 16.64
CA GLY A 322 -32.35 23.16 15.23
C GLY A 322 -31.41 21.95 15.07
N SER A 323 -31.93 20.72 15.09
CA SER A 323 -31.10 19.50 15.00
C SER A 323 -30.71 19.22 13.54
N GLU A 324 -29.67 19.88 13.06
CA GLU A 324 -28.81 19.27 12.05
C GLU A 324 -28.06 18.11 12.75
N PHE A 325 -28.33 16.88 12.32
CA PHE A 325 -27.55 15.72 12.77
C PHE A 325 -26.15 15.83 12.17
N ASP A 326 -25.22 16.42 12.91
CA ASP A 326 -23.80 16.34 12.58
C ASP A 326 -23.32 14.91 12.88
N MET A 327 -23.41 14.03 11.87
CA MET A 327 -22.98 12.62 11.95
C MET A 327 -21.45 12.45 11.92
N THR A 328 -20.68 13.53 12.02
CA THR A 328 -19.22 13.49 11.94
C THR A 328 -18.61 13.62 13.33
N GLN A 329 -18.18 12.50 13.93
CA GLN A 329 -17.35 12.57 15.12
C GLN A 329 -15.90 12.79 14.72
N HIS A 330 -15.40 14.00 14.96
CA HIS A 330 -13.98 14.31 14.85
C HIS A 330 -13.26 13.91 16.14
N LEU A 331 -12.54 12.80 16.09
CA LEU A 331 -11.68 12.40 17.20
C LEU A 331 -10.40 13.25 17.23
N PRO A 332 -9.82 13.49 18.42
CA PRO A 332 -8.56 14.22 18.56
C PRO A 332 -7.43 13.52 17.79
N VAL A 333 -6.32 14.24 17.58
CA VAL A 333 -5.09 13.67 17.00
C VAL A 333 -4.72 12.41 17.79
N VAL A 334 -4.71 11.27 17.11
CA VAL A 334 -4.47 9.99 17.75
C VAL A 334 -2.97 9.78 17.84
N HIS A 335 -2.45 9.78 19.06
CA HIS A 335 -1.21 9.11 19.40
C HIS A 335 -1.63 7.82 20.07
N ASP A 336 -1.58 6.69 19.36
CA ASP A 336 -1.86 5.38 19.95
C ASP A 336 -0.54 4.64 20.21
N PRO A 337 0.12 4.92 21.35
CA PRO A 337 1.34 4.23 21.71
C PRO A 337 1.08 2.78 22.15
N GLY A 338 -0.16 2.38 22.42
CA GLY A 338 -0.50 1.07 22.98
C GLY A 338 -0.56 -0.02 21.92
N CYS A 339 -1.20 0.25 20.77
CA CYS A 339 -1.38 -0.74 19.71
C CYS A 339 -0.08 -1.23 19.06
N GLY A 340 0.93 -0.36 18.98
CA GLY A 340 2.23 -0.73 18.43
C GLY A 340 3.08 -1.58 19.38
N GLN A 341 2.93 -1.45 20.69
CA GLN A 341 3.86 -2.08 21.66
C GLN A 341 3.92 -3.60 21.58
N GLN A 342 2.84 -4.25 21.11
CA GLN A 342 2.83 -5.71 20.91
C GLN A 342 3.68 -6.15 19.71
N PHE A 343 3.86 -5.28 18.72
CA PHE A 343 4.66 -5.53 17.52
C PHE A 343 6.08 -5.02 17.64
N PHE A 344 6.23 -3.82 18.19
CA PHE A 344 7.51 -3.14 18.36
C PHE A 344 7.87 -3.24 19.84
N GLN A 345 8.86 -4.08 20.20
CA GLN A 345 9.32 -4.33 21.57
C GLN A 345 9.89 -3.08 22.28
N GLY A 346 9.08 -2.05 22.52
CA GLY A 346 9.44 -0.81 23.23
C GLY A 346 10.50 0.07 22.56
N LYS A 347 11.04 -0.33 21.40
CA LYS A 347 12.06 0.44 20.66
C LYS A 347 11.45 0.99 19.37
N ASN A 348 11.43 2.31 19.25
CA ASN A 348 11.11 3.05 18.03
C ASN A 348 9.75 2.67 17.41
N ILE A 349 8.67 2.82 18.19
CA ILE A 349 7.29 2.73 17.69
C ILE A 349 7.10 3.83 16.63
N PRO A 350 6.45 3.55 15.49
CA PRO A 350 6.07 4.55 14.50
C PRO A 350 5.47 5.81 15.15
N GLN A 351 6.11 6.96 14.94
CA GLN A 351 5.83 8.18 15.71
C GLN A 351 4.93 9.17 14.98
N ARG A 352 4.68 8.96 13.68
CA ARG A 352 3.93 9.94 12.91
C ARG A 352 2.45 9.89 13.30
N SER A 353 1.94 11.07 13.62
CA SER A 353 0.55 11.26 14.01
C SER A 353 -0.37 11.19 12.80
N TYR A 354 -1.62 10.83 13.03
CA TYR A 354 -2.68 10.91 12.05
C TYR A 354 -3.99 11.39 12.70
N VAL A 355 -4.93 11.82 11.87
CA VAL A 355 -6.29 12.12 12.28
C VAL A 355 -7.17 10.94 11.91
N LYS A 356 -7.95 10.45 12.87
CA LYS A 356 -9.02 9.47 12.64
C LYS A 356 -10.36 10.21 12.63
N THR A 357 -11.09 10.10 11.53
CA THR A 357 -12.48 10.56 11.44
C THR A 357 -13.38 9.35 11.29
N ILE A 358 -14.42 9.27 12.10
CA ILE A 358 -15.42 8.20 12.05
C ILE A 358 -16.71 8.82 11.56
N ILE A 359 -17.23 8.27 10.46
CA ILE A 359 -18.52 8.64 9.90
C ILE A 359 -19.45 7.46 10.15
N GLU A 360 -20.36 7.61 11.10
CA GLU A 360 -21.36 6.60 11.39
C GLU A 360 -22.37 6.54 10.24
N LEU A 361 -22.67 5.34 9.77
CA LEU A 361 -23.67 5.12 8.73
C LEU A 361 -25.00 4.73 9.36
N PRO A 362 -26.13 5.26 8.84
CA PRO A 362 -27.44 4.83 9.30
C PRO A 362 -27.63 3.32 9.09
N PRO A 363 -28.36 2.61 9.97
CA PRO A 363 -28.56 1.16 9.88
C PRO A 363 -29.01 0.68 8.49
N ASN A 364 -29.86 1.45 7.81
CA ASN A 364 -30.44 1.11 6.51
C ASN A 364 -29.43 1.13 5.33
N HIS A 365 -28.25 1.73 5.49
CA HIS A 365 -27.21 1.75 4.45
C HIS A 365 -26.26 0.54 4.52
N THR A 366 -26.34 -0.23 5.60
CA THR A 366 -25.51 -1.39 5.87
C THR A 366 -25.74 -2.53 4.87
N ASP A 367 -27.00 -2.81 4.54
CA ASP A 367 -27.37 -3.96 3.74
C ASP A 367 -26.84 -3.84 2.29
N MET A 368 -26.82 -2.61 1.76
CA MET A 368 -26.26 -2.33 0.44
C MET A 368 -24.74 -2.55 0.39
N LEU A 369 -24.02 -2.11 1.44
CA LEU A 369 -22.56 -2.26 1.50
C LEU A 369 -22.14 -3.71 1.78
N ASN A 370 -22.87 -4.41 2.64
CA ASN A 370 -22.63 -5.83 2.90
C ASN A 370 -22.87 -6.68 1.65
N SER A 371 -23.85 -6.34 0.81
CA SER A 371 -24.05 -7.02 -0.48
C SER A 371 -22.86 -6.86 -1.41
N VAL A 372 -22.27 -5.65 -1.50
CA VAL A 372 -21.10 -5.40 -2.35
C VAL A 372 -19.84 -6.11 -1.82
N MET A 373 -19.68 -6.16 -0.49
CA MET A 373 -18.52 -6.76 0.18
C MET A 373 -18.55 -8.31 0.17
N MET A 374 -19.72 -8.94 0.37
CA MET A 374 -19.84 -10.40 0.44
C MET A 374 -19.60 -11.09 -0.90
N ASP A 375 -19.91 -10.40 -2.01
CA ASP A 375 -19.60 -10.88 -3.36
C ASP A 375 -18.08 -10.99 -3.60
N ASN A 376 -17.26 -10.19 -2.89
CA ASN A 376 -15.79 -10.22 -3.01
C ASN A 376 -15.14 -11.24 -2.06
N GLU A 377 -15.65 -11.46 -0.84
CA GLU A 377 -15.09 -12.47 0.09
C GLU A 377 -15.24 -13.91 -0.46
N HIS A 378 -16.27 -14.18 -1.27
CA HIS A 378 -16.40 -15.48 -1.95
C HIS A 378 -15.42 -15.63 -3.13
N SER A 379 -14.81 -14.54 -3.61
CA SER A 379 -13.77 -14.60 -4.65
C SER A 379 -12.40 -15.03 -4.12
N GLU A 380 -12.12 -14.85 -2.82
CA GLU A 380 -10.87 -15.32 -2.19
C GLU A 380 -10.86 -16.84 -1.97
N ASN A 381 -12.04 -17.47 -1.90
CA ASN A 381 -12.20 -18.93 -1.89
C ASN A 381 -12.69 -19.50 -3.23
N GLY A 382 -12.98 -18.64 -4.22
CA GLY A 382 -13.55 -19.00 -5.52
C GLY A 382 -13.14 -17.99 -6.60
N TYR A 383 -11.98 -18.24 -7.21
CA TYR A 383 -11.32 -17.42 -8.22
C TYR A 383 -12.16 -17.16 -9.49
N LEU A 384 -13.01 -16.13 -9.46
CA LEU A 384 -13.51 -15.43 -10.65
C LEU A 384 -13.53 -13.93 -10.37
N ALA A 385 -12.50 -13.22 -10.85
CA ALA A 385 -12.55 -11.78 -10.99
C ALA A 385 -13.44 -11.46 -12.22
N ASN A 386 -14.63 -10.93 -11.99
CA ASN A 386 -15.34 -10.22 -13.05
C ASN A 386 -14.73 -8.80 -13.15
N ILE A 387 -14.15 -8.50 -14.31
CA ILE A 387 -13.78 -7.16 -14.76
C ILE A 387 -14.86 -6.69 -15.72
#